data_AF-A0A2S4KCY8-F1
#
_entry.id   AF-A0A2S4KCY8-F1
#
_cell.length_a   1.000
_cell.length_b   1.000
_cell.length_c   1.000
_cell.angle_alpha   90.00
_cell.angle_beta   90.00
_cell.angle_gamma   90.00
#
_symmetry.space_group_name_H-M   'P 1'
#
loop_
_entity.id
_entity.type
_entity.pdbx_description
1 polymer ?
#
loop_
_entity_poly.entity_id
_entity_poly.type
_entity_poly.pdbx_seq_one_letter_code
_entity_poly.pdbx_strand_id
1 'polypeptide(L)'
;MDVTLNADMQLYVIPSGDGYSCLGFDNARGHADLIAERLGRRDLAFAEGEHGTLAGYARYCTAVHAWGRSPLAGCTYFGPGTDPQAARVLEACRRDGRKVRLMLGDTATGRCWLEEHGVVGCIGRSTGTLKVPLLVEPGAGGGGSILTDCLLRIVEWDTGRDLYRHRAYRLPKLALRHTPEEKARAWQVLQGGTVAAAFSDAGRAGAYLAFMCGETVEPRIFQ
;
A
#
# COMPACT_ATOMS: atom_id res chain seq x y z
N MET A 1 2.86 -1.12 29.90
CA MET A 1 3.50 -0.69 28.64
C MET A 1 3.46 0.82 28.66
N ASP A 2 4.61 1.48 28.68
CA ASP A 2 4.70 2.94 28.91
C ASP A 2 4.75 3.67 27.56
N VAL A 3 3.58 4.04 27.04
CA VAL A 3 3.46 4.71 25.74
C VAL A 3 3.63 6.20 25.93
N THR A 4 4.45 6.83 25.09
CA THR A 4 4.71 8.27 25.13
C THR A 4 4.24 8.96 23.85
N LEU A 5 4.25 10.30 23.86
CA LEU A 5 3.80 11.14 22.75
C LEU A 5 4.99 11.88 22.15
N ASN A 6 5.10 11.86 20.83
CA ASN A 6 5.92 12.79 20.06
C ASN A 6 4.97 13.75 19.33
N ALA A 7 4.68 14.89 19.95
CA ALA A 7 3.73 15.87 19.44
C ALA A 7 4.20 16.53 18.13
N ASP A 8 5.50 16.77 17.99
CA ASP A 8 6.09 17.41 16.81
C ASP A 8 5.90 16.56 15.55
N MET A 9 6.04 15.24 15.67
CA MET A 9 5.79 14.30 14.58
C MET A 9 4.36 13.76 14.55
N GLN A 10 3.52 14.12 15.52
CA GLN A 10 2.17 13.60 15.73
C GLN A 10 2.09 12.06 15.84
N LEU A 11 2.98 11.47 16.65
CA LEU A 11 3.11 10.02 16.82
C LEU A 11 2.91 9.58 18.28
N TYR A 12 2.23 8.46 18.47
CA TYR A 12 2.37 7.62 19.65
C TYR A 12 3.66 6.80 19.53
N VAL A 13 4.51 6.84 20.56
CA VAL A 13 5.77 6.07 20.63
C VAL A 13 5.56 4.92 21.59
N ILE A 14 5.62 3.69 21.06
CA ILE A 14 5.21 2.47 21.73
C ILE A 14 6.45 1.59 21.93
N PRO A 15 6.90 1.35 23.17
CA PRO A 15 8.00 0.43 23.43
C PRO A 15 7.69 -0.98 22.93
N SER A 16 8.62 -1.59 22.20
CA SER A 16 8.47 -2.92 21.61
C SER A 16 9.80 -3.66 21.64
N GLY A 17 10.03 -4.45 22.71
CA GLY A 17 11.31 -5.11 22.94
C GLY A 17 12.44 -4.08 23.13
N ASP A 18 13.52 -4.23 22.38
CA ASP A 18 14.69 -3.33 22.42
C ASP A 18 14.50 -2.06 21.56
N GLY A 19 13.33 -1.87 20.95
CA GLY A 19 13.04 -0.75 20.07
C GLY A 19 11.68 -0.10 20.33
N TYR A 20 11.24 0.70 19.36
CA TYR A 20 9.97 1.41 19.39
C TYR A 20 9.19 1.19 18.11
N SER A 21 7.87 1.11 18.24
CA SER A 21 6.92 1.25 17.14
C SER A 21 6.25 2.61 17.23
N CYS A 22 5.90 3.18 16.08
CA CYS A 22 5.21 4.46 16.01
C CYS A 22 3.85 4.31 15.36
N LEU A 23 2.84 5.01 15.90
CA LEU A 23 1.50 5.09 15.33
C LEU A 23 1.08 6.56 15.23
N GLY A 24 0.71 7.02 14.04
CA GLY A 24 0.22 8.39 13.85
C GLY A 24 -1.10 8.65 14.57
N PHE A 25 -1.28 9.86 15.08
CA PHE A 25 -2.52 10.28 15.75
C PHE A 25 -3.74 10.13 14.84
N ASP A 26 -3.62 10.51 13.57
CA ASP A 26 -4.69 10.38 12.59
C ASP A 26 -5.00 8.93 12.23
N ASN A 27 -3.97 8.07 12.15
CA ASN A 27 -4.17 6.64 11.92
C ASN A 27 -4.95 6.02 13.08
N ALA A 28 -4.56 6.30 14.33
CA ALA A 28 -5.26 5.78 15.50
C ALA A 28 -6.74 6.18 15.52
N ARG A 29 -7.03 7.46 15.27
CA ARG A 29 -8.40 7.98 15.15
C ARG A 29 -9.17 7.30 14.04
N GLY A 30 -8.63 7.32 12.81
CA GLY A 30 -9.31 6.77 11.65
C GLY A 30 -9.64 5.29 11.82
N HIS A 31 -8.71 4.49 12.36
CA HIS A 31 -8.96 3.08 12.62
C HIS A 31 -10.03 2.85 13.68
N ALA A 32 -9.99 3.60 14.78
CA ALA A 32 -10.99 3.48 15.85
C ALA A 32 -12.40 3.86 15.36
N ASP A 33 -12.52 4.96 14.62
CA ASP A 33 -13.79 5.43 14.07
C ASP A 33 -14.37 4.45 13.04
N LEU A 34 -13.53 3.91 12.15
CA LEU A 34 -13.94 2.89 11.20
C LEU A 34 -14.41 1.61 11.90
N ILE A 35 -13.70 1.17 12.95
CA ILE A 35 -14.11 0.00 13.75
C ILE A 35 -15.44 0.27 14.45
N ALA A 36 -15.60 1.45 15.06
CA ALA A 36 -16.84 1.87 15.71
C ALA A 36 -18.03 1.83 14.75
N GLU A 37 -17.86 2.34 13.53
CA GLU A 37 -18.87 2.29 12.47
C GLU A 37 -19.19 0.84 12.09
N ARG A 38 -18.18 0.03 11.77
CA ARG A 38 -18.36 -1.35 11.30
C ARG A 38 -18.99 -2.28 12.34
N LEU A 39 -18.76 -2.01 13.63
CA LEU A 39 -19.34 -2.77 14.74
C LEU A 39 -20.65 -2.16 15.26
N GLY A 40 -21.09 -0.99 14.75
CA GLY A 40 -22.24 -0.28 15.28
C GLY A 40 -22.08 0.18 16.73
N ARG A 41 -20.84 0.45 17.16
CA ARG A 41 -20.46 0.74 18.56
C ARG A 41 -19.84 2.12 18.66
N ARG A 42 -20.68 3.16 18.76
CA ARG A 42 -20.27 4.57 18.80
C ARG A 42 -19.33 4.92 19.95
N ASP A 43 -19.38 4.16 21.05
CA ASP A 43 -18.50 4.32 22.20
C ASP A 43 -17.03 3.93 21.92
N LEU A 44 -16.75 3.26 20.80
CA LEU A 44 -15.39 2.95 20.36
C LEU A 44 -14.76 4.07 19.52
N ALA A 45 -15.56 5.02 19.03
CA ALA A 45 -15.06 6.15 18.24
C ALA A 45 -14.29 7.14 19.13
N PHE A 46 -13.40 7.92 18.52
CA PHE A 46 -12.69 8.99 19.23
C PHE A 46 -13.67 10.06 19.71
N ALA A 47 -13.53 10.47 20.96
CA ALA A 47 -14.22 11.62 21.51
C ALA A 47 -13.44 12.92 21.23
N GLU A 48 -14.13 14.05 21.39
CA GLU A 48 -13.51 15.36 21.33
C GLU A 48 -12.38 15.49 22.36
N GLY A 49 -11.23 16.03 21.93
CA GLY A 49 -10.04 16.16 22.77
C GLY A 49 -9.20 14.89 22.95
N GLU A 50 -9.61 13.72 22.42
CA GLU A 50 -8.80 12.50 22.53
C GLU A 50 -7.63 12.46 21.50
N HIS A 51 -7.71 13.21 20.39
CA HIS A 51 -6.66 13.25 19.37
C HIS A 51 -5.32 13.73 19.94
N GLY A 52 -4.25 12.98 19.66
CA GLY A 52 -2.91 13.30 20.16
C GLY A 52 -2.72 13.13 21.67
N THR A 53 -3.63 12.42 22.35
CA THR A 53 -3.53 12.13 23.80
C THR A 53 -3.37 10.64 24.08
N LEU A 54 -2.87 10.30 25.27
CA LEU A 54 -2.82 8.91 25.74
C LEU A 54 -4.22 8.28 25.88
N ALA A 55 -5.25 9.10 26.15
CA ALA A 55 -6.64 8.64 26.13
C ALA A 55 -7.07 8.21 24.72
N GLY A 56 -6.68 8.95 23.68
CA GLY A 56 -6.90 8.54 22.29
C GLY A 56 -6.17 7.26 21.92
N TYR A 57 -4.93 7.06 22.38
CA TYR A 57 -4.24 5.78 22.21
C TYR A 57 -5.00 4.62 22.87
N ALA A 58 -5.46 4.82 24.11
CA ALA A 58 -6.27 3.83 24.82
C ALA A 58 -7.62 3.55 24.11
N ARG A 59 -8.24 4.57 23.51
CA ARG A 59 -9.44 4.42 22.67
C ARG A 59 -9.17 3.53 21.47
N TYR A 60 -8.09 3.80 20.73
CA TYR A 60 -7.65 2.97 19.62
C TYR A 60 -7.42 1.51 20.04
N CYS A 61 -6.69 1.27 21.14
CA CYS A 61 -6.48 -0.08 21.66
C CYS A 61 -7.81 -0.78 22.00
N THR A 62 -8.75 -0.05 22.61
CA THR A 62 -10.08 -0.58 22.97
C THR A 62 -10.87 -0.96 21.72
N ALA A 63 -10.85 -0.13 20.68
CA ALA A 63 -11.49 -0.43 19.40
C ALA A 63 -10.87 -1.68 18.74
N VAL A 64 -9.53 -1.76 18.64
CA VAL A 64 -8.85 -2.94 18.08
C VAL A 64 -9.14 -4.21 18.88
N HIS A 65 -9.20 -4.12 20.20
CA HIS A 65 -9.59 -5.24 21.05
C HIS A 65 -11.03 -5.70 20.79
N ALA A 66 -11.97 -4.75 20.67
CA ALA A 66 -13.36 -5.04 20.34
C ALA A 66 -13.49 -5.70 18.95
N TRP A 67 -12.73 -5.21 17.96
CA TRP A 67 -12.65 -5.84 16.64
C TRP A 67 -12.22 -7.31 16.74
N GLY A 68 -11.13 -7.58 17.46
CA GLY A 68 -10.58 -8.94 17.62
C GLY A 68 -11.53 -9.94 18.28
N ARG A 69 -12.54 -9.46 19.02
CA ARG A 69 -13.58 -10.28 19.66
C ARG A 69 -14.88 -10.36 18.85
N SER A 70 -14.96 -9.64 17.73
CA SER A 70 -16.14 -9.61 16.88
C SER A 70 -16.12 -10.74 15.85
N PRO A 71 -17.28 -11.10 15.26
CA PRO A 71 -17.32 -12.00 14.10
C PRO A 71 -16.50 -11.50 12.89
N LEU A 72 -16.25 -10.19 12.78
CA LEU A 72 -15.48 -9.60 11.69
C LEU A 72 -13.98 -9.86 11.80
N ALA A 73 -13.48 -10.35 12.95
CA ALA A 73 -12.07 -10.67 13.14
C ALA A 73 -11.53 -11.70 12.14
N GLY A 74 -12.40 -12.53 11.55
CA GLY A 74 -12.03 -13.51 10.53
C GLY A 74 -11.87 -12.92 9.12
N CYS A 75 -12.39 -11.72 8.87
CA CYS A 75 -12.38 -11.06 7.57
C CYS A 75 -11.08 -10.29 7.32
N THR A 76 -10.81 -9.98 6.04
CA THR A 76 -9.76 -9.03 5.67
C THR A 76 -10.14 -7.63 6.16
N TYR A 77 -9.25 -6.99 6.92
CA TYR A 77 -9.41 -5.63 7.39
C TYR A 77 -8.80 -4.66 6.37
N PHE A 78 -9.64 -3.78 5.81
CA PHE A 78 -9.22 -2.69 4.95
C PHE A 78 -9.27 -1.39 5.74
N GLY A 79 -8.16 -0.64 5.75
CA GLY A 79 -8.02 0.56 6.58
C GLY A 79 -8.87 1.74 6.09
N PRO A 80 -8.94 2.80 6.91
CA PRO A 80 -9.57 4.07 6.53
C PRO A 80 -9.06 4.57 5.18
N GLY A 81 -9.94 5.16 4.37
CA GLY A 81 -9.58 5.68 3.04
C GLY A 81 -9.51 4.62 1.92
N THR A 82 -9.62 3.32 2.22
CA THR A 82 -9.64 2.29 1.17
C THR A 82 -10.88 2.42 0.30
N ASP A 83 -10.69 2.51 -1.02
CA ASP A 83 -11.79 2.49 -1.99
C ASP A 83 -12.58 1.16 -1.88
N PRO A 84 -13.92 1.19 -1.72
CA PRO A 84 -14.72 -0.03 -1.58
C PRO A 84 -14.64 -0.99 -2.78
N GLN A 85 -14.45 -0.48 -4.01
CA GLN A 85 -14.22 -1.31 -5.18
C GLN A 85 -12.84 -1.96 -5.13
N ALA A 86 -11.80 -1.23 -4.74
CA ALA A 86 -10.46 -1.80 -4.55
C ALA A 86 -10.48 -2.93 -3.50
N ALA A 87 -11.14 -2.70 -2.35
CA ALA A 87 -11.29 -3.71 -1.31
C ALA A 87 -11.96 -5.00 -1.82
N ARG A 88 -13.05 -4.87 -2.61
CA ARG A 88 -13.73 -6.04 -3.22
C ARG A 88 -12.82 -6.79 -4.19
N VAL A 89 -12.06 -6.06 -5.02
CA VAL A 89 -11.14 -6.66 -6.00
C VAL A 89 -9.99 -7.39 -5.29
N LEU A 90 -9.38 -6.78 -4.28
CA LEU A 90 -8.33 -7.43 -3.48
C LEU A 90 -8.83 -8.70 -2.81
N GLU A 91 -10.02 -8.67 -2.22
CA GLU A 91 -10.61 -9.85 -1.59
C GLU A 91 -10.95 -10.95 -2.61
N ALA A 92 -11.41 -10.59 -3.81
CA ALA A 92 -11.59 -11.55 -4.89
C ALA A 92 -10.26 -12.19 -5.32
N CYS A 93 -9.23 -11.39 -5.57
CA CYS A 93 -7.90 -11.88 -5.92
C CYS A 93 -7.30 -12.78 -4.84
N ARG A 94 -7.54 -12.47 -3.56
CA ARG A 94 -7.11 -13.28 -2.41
C ARG A 94 -7.75 -14.66 -2.40
N ARG A 95 -9.06 -14.74 -2.67
CA ARG A 95 -9.80 -16.02 -2.72
C ARG A 95 -9.42 -16.86 -3.92
N ASP A 96 -9.19 -16.21 -5.06
CA ASP A 96 -8.91 -16.87 -6.32
C ASP A 96 -7.41 -17.22 -6.50
N GLY A 97 -6.54 -16.70 -5.64
CA GLY A 97 -5.08 -16.92 -5.73
C GLY A 97 -4.43 -16.23 -6.93
N ARG A 98 -5.07 -15.19 -7.50
CA ARG A 98 -4.59 -14.52 -8.71
C ARG A 98 -3.30 -13.74 -8.42
N LYS A 99 -2.32 -13.89 -9.32
CA LYS A 99 -1.17 -13.00 -9.39
C LYS A 99 -1.60 -11.66 -9.97
N VAL A 100 -1.26 -10.58 -9.28
CA VAL A 100 -1.61 -9.23 -9.67
C VAL A 100 -0.39 -8.32 -9.65
N ARG A 101 -0.53 -7.21 -10.35
CA ARG A 101 0.34 -6.05 -10.24
C ARG A 101 -0.42 -4.89 -9.61
N LEU A 102 0.19 -4.23 -8.64
CA LEU A 102 -0.34 -3.05 -7.95
C LEU A 102 0.37 -1.80 -8.46
N MET A 103 -0.40 -0.73 -8.66
CA MET A 103 0.14 0.62 -8.84
C MET A 103 -0.32 1.44 -7.64
N LEU A 104 0.64 1.85 -6.83
CA LEU A 104 0.42 2.69 -5.66
C LEU A 104 0.78 4.14 -5.99
N GLY A 105 0.13 5.05 -5.30
CA GLY A 105 0.38 6.46 -5.44
C GLY A 105 -0.58 7.34 -4.65
N ASP A 106 -0.50 8.62 -4.94
CA ASP A 106 -1.40 9.61 -4.36
C ASP A 106 -2.76 9.51 -5.06
N THR A 107 -3.79 9.06 -4.32
CA THR A 107 -5.16 8.92 -4.82
C THR A 107 -5.86 10.26 -5.03
N ALA A 108 -5.45 11.34 -4.35
CA ALA A 108 -5.99 12.68 -4.56
C ALA A 108 -5.54 13.27 -5.90
N THR A 109 -4.25 13.12 -6.26
CA THR A 109 -3.72 13.65 -7.52
C THR A 109 -3.72 12.64 -8.66
N GLY A 110 -3.80 11.35 -8.35
CA GLY A 110 -3.69 10.25 -9.29
C GLY A 110 -2.27 9.92 -9.73
N ARG A 111 -1.25 10.50 -9.08
CA ARG A 111 0.16 10.33 -9.44
C ARG A 111 0.70 9.02 -8.86
N CYS A 112 1.18 8.14 -9.75
CA CYS A 112 1.89 6.91 -9.37
C CYS A 112 3.26 7.23 -8.74
N TRP A 113 3.63 6.47 -7.71
CA TRP A 113 4.97 6.56 -7.09
C TRP A 113 6.05 5.82 -7.88
N LEU A 114 5.67 4.99 -8.87
CA LEU A 114 6.59 4.22 -9.71
C LEU A 114 7.48 3.23 -8.93
N GLU A 115 6.89 2.60 -7.91
CA GLU A 115 7.57 1.55 -7.15
C GLU A 115 7.93 0.35 -8.03
N GLU A 116 9.19 -0.09 -7.92
CA GLU A 116 9.71 -1.26 -8.64
C GLU A 116 9.46 -2.56 -7.88
N HIS A 117 9.62 -2.51 -6.56
CA HIS A 117 9.61 -3.67 -5.68
C HIS A 117 8.29 -3.75 -4.89
N GLY A 118 7.91 -4.96 -4.50
CA GLY A 118 6.69 -5.15 -3.70
C GLY A 118 5.41 -4.71 -4.42
N VAL A 119 5.40 -4.78 -5.75
CA VAL A 119 4.23 -4.41 -6.60
C VAL A 119 3.68 -5.57 -7.43
N VAL A 120 4.32 -6.74 -7.42
CA VAL A 120 3.83 -7.95 -8.11
C VAL A 120 3.74 -9.12 -7.14
N GLY A 121 2.63 -9.84 -7.13
CA GLY A 121 2.44 -11.01 -6.26
C GLY A 121 0.98 -11.47 -6.16
N CYS A 122 0.71 -12.43 -5.29
CA CYS A 122 -0.65 -12.84 -4.95
C CYS A 122 -1.12 -12.10 -3.68
N ILE A 123 -2.44 -11.95 -3.54
CA ILE A 123 -3.00 -11.33 -2.34
C ILE A 123 -3.08 -12.36 -1.21
N GLY A 124 -2.35 -12.11 -0.13
CA GLY A 124 -2.44 -12.84 1.13
C GLY A 124 -3.19 -12.04 2.20
N ARG A 125 -3.19 -12.57 3.43
CA ARG A 125 -3.78 -11.89 4.59
C ARG A 125 -2.92 -12.12 5.82
N SER A 126 -2.70 -11.08 6.60
CA SER A 126 -1.94 -11.18 7.84
C SER A 126 -2.66 -12.02 8.91
N THR A 127 -1.90 -12.45 9.92
CA THR A 127 -2.39 -13.22 11.06
C THR A 127 -2.74 -12.35 12.27
N GLY A 128 -2.42 -11.05 12.24
CA GLY A 128 -2.68 -10.11 13.33
C GLY A 128 -4.16 -9.88 13.64
N THR A 129 -4.44 -9.03 14.64
CA THR A 129 -5.81 -8.70 15.07
C THR A 129 -6.60 -8.01 13.96
N LEU A 130 -5.99 -6.97 13.36
CA LEU A 130 -6.49 -6.37 12.13
C LEU A 130 -5.83 -7.11 10.96
N LYS A 131 -6.59 -7.98 10.31
CA LYS A 131 -6.08 -8.89 9.27
C LYS A 131 -5.93 -8.17 7.93
N VAL A 132 -4.88 -7.36 7.81
CA VAL A 132 -4.59 -6.56 6.61
C VAL A 132 -4.24 -7.44 5.40
N PRO A 133 -4.56 -6.98 4.17
CA PRO A 133 -4.13 -7.67 2.95
C PRO A 133 -2.62 -7.50 2.76
N LEU A 134 -1.98 -8.60 2.32
CA LEU A 134 -0.55 -8.65 2.04
C LEU A 134 -0.33 -8.88 0.55
N LEU A 135 0.74 -8.33 -0.01
CA LEU A 135 1.24 -8.75 -1.31
C LEU A 135 2.35 -9.78 -1.10
N VAL A 136 2.09 -11.02 -1.51
CA VAL A 136 2.97 -12.17 -1.28
C VAL A 136 3.62 -12.58 -2.59
N GLU A 137 4.94 -12.59 -2.64
CA GLU A 137 5.69 -13.04 -3.81
C GLU A 137 5.58 -14.57 -3.99
N PRO A 138 5.68 -15.07 -5.23
CA PRO A 138 5.69 -16.52 -5.48
C PRO A 138 6.77 -17.24 -4.66
N GLY A 139 6.36 -18.26 -3.91
CA GLY A 139 7.25 -19.05 -3.05
C GLY A 139 7.57 -18.43 -1.69
N ALA A 140 7.11 -17.21 -1.40
CA ALA A 140 7.27 -16.58 -0.10
C ALA A 140 6.21 -17.07 0.91
N GLY A 141 6.61 -17.21 2.18
CA GLY A 141 5.69 -17.52 3.29
C GLY A 141 4.92 -16.32 3.84
N GLY A 142 5.22 -15.11 3.35
CA GLY A 142 4.65 -13.85 3.81
C GLY A 142 4.97 -12.71 2.84
N GLY A 143 4.51 -11.51 3.14
CA GLY A 143 4.65 -10.36 2.25
C GLY A 143 4.35 -9.03 2.93
N GLY A 144 4.60 -7.93 2.21
CA GLY A 144 4.38 -6.57 2.71
C GLY A 144 2.89 -6.24 2.80
N SER A 145 2.51 -5.44 3.80
CA SER A 145 1.15 -4.90 3.88
C SER A 145 0.88 -3.96 2.71
N ILE A 146 -0.28 -4.08 2.10
CA ILE A 146 -0.69 -3.19 1.00
C ILE A 146 -1.20 -1.88 1.58
N LEU A 147 -0.74 -0.75 1.04
CA LEU A 147 -1.27 0.59 1.34
C LEU A 147 -2.57 0.80 0.55
N THR A 148 -3.68 0.28 1.08
CA THR A 148 -4.94 0.12 0.34
C THR A 148 -5.66 1.44 0.04
N ASP A 149 -5.39 2.48 0.82
CA ASP A 149 -5.81 3.87 0.64
C ASP A 149 -5.01 4.60 -0.47
N CYS A 150 -3.87 4.04 -0.86
CA CYS A 150 -2.98 4.56 -1.90
C CYS A 150 -3.09 3.78 -3.23
N LEU A 151 -4.11 2.93 -3.39
CA LEU A 151 -4.27 2.11 -4.60
C LEU A 151 -4.81 2.91 -5.78
N LEU A 152 -4.02 2.97 -6.85
CA LEU A 152 -4.39 3.60 -8.11
C LEU A 152 -4.86 2.60 -9.17
N ARG A 153 -4.28 1.40 -9.21
CA ARG A 153 -4.63 0.38 -10.23
C ARG A 153 -4.28 -1.02 -9.72
N ILE A 154 -5.09 -2.00 -10.09
CA ILE A 154 -4.82 -3.44 -9.89
C ILE A 154 -4.95 -4.11 -11.25
N VAL A 155 -3.88 -4.75 -11.70
CA VAL A 155 -3.81 -5.42 -13.01
C VAL A 155 -3.64 -6.91 -12.78
N GLU A 156 -4.43 -7.71 -13.51
CA GLU A 156 -4.28 -9.17 -13.55
C GLU A 156 -3.00 -9.52 -14.30
N TRP A 157 -2.09 -10.26 -13.66
CA TRP A 157 -0.73 -10.46 -14.18
C TRP A 157 -0.70 -11.19 -15.51
N ASP A 158 -1.52 -12.22 -15.68
CA ASP A 158 -1.44 -13.09 -16.85
C ASP A 158 -2.08 -12.48 -18.11
N THR A 159 -3.04 -11.57 -17.92
CA THR A 159 -3.84 -11.01 -19.03
C THR A 159 -3.55 -9.54 -19.29
N GLY A 160 -2.88 -8.84 -18.37
CA GLY A 160 -2.71 -7.38 -18.42
C GLY A 160 -4.00 -6.58 -18.20
N ARG A 161 -5.11 -7.24 -17.84
CA ARG A 161 -6.42 -6.61 -17.69
C ARG A 161 -6.51 -5.81 -16.40
N ASP A 162 -7.14 -4.63 -16.49
CA ASP A 162 -7.55 -3.84 -15.33
C ASP A 162 -8.65 -4.55 -14.53
N LEU A 163 -8.33 -4.92 -13.29
CA LEU A 163 -9.32 -5.37 -12.32
C LEU A 163 -9.88 -4.19 -11.51
N TYR A 164 -9.05 -3.18 -11.29
CA TYR A 164 -9.42 -1.92 -10.66
C TYR A 164 -8.58 -0.77 -11.21
N ARG A 165 -9.20 0.40 -11.32
CA ARG A 165 -8.55 1.65 -11.71
C ARG A 165 -9.22 2.80 -10.99
N HIS A 166 -8.46 3.49 -10.14
CA HIS A 166 -8.92 4.67 -9.42
C HIS A 166 -9.27 5.78 -10.42
N ARG A 167 -10.35 6.52 -10.16
CA ARG A 167 -10.87 7.54 -11.09
C ARG A 167 -9.86 8.65 -11.39
N ALA A 168 -9.02 9.00 -10.42
CA ALA A 168 -8.01 10.04 -10.60
C ALA A 168 -6.75 9.53 -11.33
N TYR A 169 -6.57 8.22 -11.52
CA TYR A 169 -5.31 7.64 -11.97
C TYR A 169 -4.81 8.26 -13.29
N ARG A 170 -3.57 8.75 -13.25
CA ARG A 170 -2.87 9.32 -14.40
C ARG A 170 -1.77 8.38 -14.83
N LEU A 171 -1.74 8.05 -16.12
CA LEU A 171 -0.65 7.26 -16.68
C LEU A 171 0.68 8.02 -16.48
N PRO A 172 1.74 7.34 -16.01
CA PRO A 172 3.06 7.95 -15.91
C PRO A 172 3.54 8.50 -17.25
N LYS A 173 4.06 9.73 -17.24
CA LYS A 173 4.70 10.34 -18.40
C LYS A 173 6.20 10.06 -18.34
N LEU A 174 6.61 8.97 -18.96
CA LEU A 174 7.99 8.55 -19.08
C LEU A 174 8.46 8.66 -20.53
N ALA A 175 9.74 9.01 -20.73
CA ALA A 175 10.35 9.10 -22.04
C ALA A 175 11.66 8.32 -22.09
N LEU A 176 11.96 7.72 -23.24
CA LEU A 176 13.27 7.12 -23.52
C LEU A 176 14.16 8.14 -24.22
N ARG A 177 15.42 8.22 -23.79
CA ARG A 177 16.48 9.01 -24.43
C ARG A 177 17.69 8.13 -24.67
N HIS A 178 18.26 8.22 -25.87
CA HIS A 178 19.51 7.56 -26.22
C HIS A 178 20.68 8.55 -26.12
N THR A 179 21.74 8.19 -25.40
CA THR A 179 22.96 8.97 -25.15
C THR A 179 24.18 8.07 -25.42
N PRO A 180 24.57 7.89 -26.70
CA PRO A 180 25.59 6.91 -27.09
C PRO A 180 26.98 7.17 -26.50
N GLU A 181 27.23 8.39 -26.01
CA GLU A 181 28.49 8.79 -25.37
C GLU A 181 28.72 8.04 -24.05
N GLU A 182 27.66 7.68 -23.34
CA GLU A 182 27.71 6.94 -22.07
C GLU A 182 27.40 5.46 -22.30
N LYS A 183 28.30 4.71 -22.93
CA LYS A 183 28.06 3.31 -23.39
C LYS A 183 27.39 2.39 -22.36
N ALA A 184 27.75 2.47 -21.07
CA ALA A 184 27.17 1.64 -20.01
C ALA A 184 25.75 2.06 -19.58
N ARG A 185 25.30 3.25 -19.99
CA ARG A 185 24.03 3.91 -19.63
C ARG A 185 23.39 4.59 -20.84
N ALA A 186 23.60 4.03 -22.03
CA ALA A 186 23.24 4.65 -23.30
C ALA A 186 21.73 4.87 -23.46
N TRP A 187 20.90 4.18 -22.67
CA TRP A 187 19.45 4.31 -22.70
C TRP A 187 18.91 4.80 -21.36
N GLN A 188 18.39 6.02 -21.34
CA GLN A 188 17.87 6.68 -20.14
C GLN A 188 16.35 6.74 -20.18
N VAL A 189 15.70 6.41 -19.06
CA VAL A 189 14.26 6.61 -18.84
C VAL A 189 14.08 7.88 -18.02
N LEU A 190 13.36 8.84 -18.58
CA LEU A 190 13.15 10.17 -18.01
C LEU A 190 11.76 10.30 -17.41
N GLN A 191 11.68 10.84 -16.19
CA GLN A 191 10.43 11.27 -15.56
C GLN A 191 10.49 12.79 -15.39
N GLY A 192 9.64 13.53 -16.10
CA GLY A 192 9.62 15.00 -16.01
C GLY A 192 10.95 15.66 -16.41
N GLY A 193 11.73 15.03 -17.28
CA GLY A 193 13.05 15.51 -17.74
C GLY A 193 14.25 15.06 -16.88
N THR A 194 14.01 14.48 -15.70
CA THR A 194 15.05 13.91 -14.84
C THR A 194 15.25 12.43 -15.14
N VAL A 195 16.50 11.95 -15.12
CA VAL A 195 16.80 10.52 -15.29
C VAL A 195 16.29 9.73 -14.08
N ALA A 196 15.34 8.84 -14.31
CA ALA A 196 14.81 7.92 -13.30
C ALA A 196 15.59 6.60 -13.28
N ALA A 197 15.97 6.10 -14.45
CA ALA A 197 16.79 4.90 -14.61
C ALA A 197 17.63 4.98 -15.89
N ALA A 198 18.72 4.22 -15.97
CA ALA A 198 19.56 4.13 -17.15
C ALA A 198 20.10 2.72 -17.35
N PHE A 199 20.19 2.30 -18.61
CA PHE A 199 20.53 0.95 -19.04
C PHE A 199 21.52 1.01 -20.20
N SER A 200 22.32 -0.04 -20.35
CA SER A 200 23.19 -0.22 -21.52
C SER A 200 22.43 -0.69 -22.77
N ASP A 201 21.25 -1.29 -22.58
CA ASP A 201 20.45 -1.94 -23.62
C ASP A 201 19.07 -1.29 -23.80
N ALA A 202 18.65 -1.16 -25.06
CA ALA A 202 17.36 -0.57 -25.43
C ALA A 202 16.18 -1.44 -24.97
N GLY A 203 16.33 -2.76 -25.05
CA GLY A 203 15.31 -3.72 -24.65
C GLY A 203 15.02 -3.65 -23.15
N ARG A 204 16.06 -3.61 -22.32
CA ARG A 204 15.93 -3.42 -20.86
C ARG A 204 15.27 -2.09 -20.51
N ALA A 205 15.68 -0.99 -21.15
CA ALA A 205 15.09 0.32 -20.91
C ALA A 205 13.60 0.36 -21.32
N GLY A 206 13.25 -0.28 -22.44
CA GLY A 206 11.86 -0.44 -22.89
C GLY A 206 11.03 -1.30 -21.94
N ALA A 207 11.59 -2.40 -21.46
CA ALA A 207 10.94 -3.29 -20.48
C ALA A 207 10.68 -2.56 -19.15
N TYR A 208 11.64 -1.79 -18.65
CA TYR A 208 11.47 -0.94 -17.47
C TYR A 208 10.38 0.12 -17.71
N LEU A 209 10.39 0.82 -18.84
CA LEU A 209 9.37 1.82 -19.15
C LEU A 209 7.97 1.20 -19.20
N ALA A 210 7.81 0.08 -19.92
CA ALA A 210 6.55 -0.64 -20.00
C ALA A 210 6.08 -1.09 -18.61
N PHE A 211 6.98 -1.67 -17.82
CA PHE A 211 6.71 -2.01 -16.43
C PHE A 211 6.21 -0.79 -15.67
N MET A 212 6.95 0.32 -15.64
CA MET A 212 6.56 1.52 -14.90
C MET A 212 5.23 2.14 -15.36
N CYS A 213 4.84 1.95 -16.63
CA CYS A 213 3.53 2.33 -17.16
C CYS A 213 2.39 1.36 -16.79
N GLY A 214 2.69 0.27 -16.11
CA GLY A 214 1.73 -0.69 -15.57
C GLY A 214 1.53 -1.94 -16.41
N GLU A 215 2.39 -2.21 -17.39
CA GLU A 215 2.37 -3.45 -18.17
C GLU A 215 2.89 -4.63 -17.36
N THR A 216 2.47 -5.85 -17.70
CA THR A 216 2.88 -7.08 -17.00
C THR A 216 4.18 -7.62 -17.58
N VAL A 217 5.30 -7.02 -17.17
CA VAL A 217 6.66 -7.37 -17.59
C VAL A 217 7.43 -7.99 -16.42
N GLU A 218 8.06 -9.15 -16.60
CA GLU A 218 8.85 -9.79 -15.56
C GLU A 218 10.05 -8.89 -15.14
N PRO A 219 10.16 -8.45 -13.88
CA PRO A 219 11.18 -7.49 -13.45
C PRO A 219 12.63 -7.90 -13.76
N ARG A 220 12.91 -9.21 -13.72
CA ARG A 220 14.22 -9.78 -14.03
C ARG A 220 14.72 -9.47 -15.45
N ILE A 221 13.84 -9.02 -16.35
CA ILE A 221 14.22 -8.62 -17.70
C ILE A 221 15.06 -7.34 -17.69
N PHE A 222 14.76 -6.40 -16.80
CA PHE A 222 15.44 -5.10 -16.75
C PHE A 222 16.38 -4.91 -15.56
N GLN A 223 16.30 -5.77 -14.55
CA GLN A 223 17.24 -5.80 -13.42
C GLN A 223 18.64 -6.29 -13.79
#